data_AF-A0A815Q0T7-F1
#
_entry.id   AF-A0A815Q0T7-F1
#
_cell.length_a   1.000
_cell.length_b   1.000
_cell.length_c   1.000
_cell.angle_alpha   90.00
_cell.angle_beta   90.00
_cell.angle_gamma   90.00
#
_symmetry.space_group_name_H-M   'P 1'
#
loop_
_entity.id
_entity.type
_entity.pdbx_description
1 polymer ?
#
loop_
_entity_poly.entity_id
_entity_poly.type
_entity_poly.pdbx_seq_one_letter_code
_entity_poly.pdbx_strand_id
1 'polypeptide(L)'
;MLYAYSSKSINATIDNCSICLSALTGGTPRLILSCNHKFHFQCLASSIRAQINQCPLCRAAIDASITQLLSANRSDQQQQRQIYMNPSRIRLHNNYQYHTRSRHIPHSTENVDHGRAVSTLSTSVATIRQTAALSNSSHSPTITVSTKLEFKGQLSQKESNIYGLVTLQAPFTRQSSSSSLSRVPIDLICVVDQSASMSGAKMILLKETLIYITEQLTDFDRLAIISFDNHAYDRSHGLKPMTQENKHKLNVAINDCIQDGFSTNIGCGLEMGIELFRHRQTRNPVSALFLLTDGQDDEILDYSHIMRRLPTDVVCHTFGYGSDHATSLLVQLAEQGNGGTFTHIDKHEAVGPAFAMALAGLLTCVAQHIRVHIEFYGDYQVTHTHSIYAYEPERLPSSKIIFKLNDLNADEKRNLIFQLYVPKMKDRSSSHNQYREQQHYAQNHIIGHVSVVYTDPNSRQRFTTTSVPFYLIRNSTLPSDHLQVSYTIDLQRNRIETALVLKQAMDEQNYSRSMTILRAQVEKIKASVSAQDPFCQQLIRDLEYRYPTEHGYRSTYHNIYRQHATERGTYSSSTSTSAQIYGSVYQRRQMAHYQKQYE
;
A
#
# COMPACT_ATOMS: atom_id res chain seq x y z
N MET A 1 11.86 31.61 22.90
CA MET A 1 12.82 30.74 23.62
C MET A 1 12.61 29.31 23.14
N LEU A 2 13.56 28.74 22.42
CA LEU A 2 13.58 27.31 22.07
C LEU A 2 14.10 26.54 23.28
N TYR A 3 13.23 25.85 24.01
CA TYR A 3 13.67 24.90 25.03
C TYR A 3 13.83 23.52 24.40
N ALA A 4 15.02 23.25 23.87
CA ALA A 4 15.44 21.87 23.58
C ALA A 4 15.81 21.21 24.91
N TYR A 5 14.83 20.66 25.62
CA TYR A 5 15.11 19.86 26.81
C TYR A 5 15.71 18.51 26.41
N SER A 6 17.03 18.37 26.59
CA SER A 6 17.67 17.09 26.90
C SER A 6 17.75 16.99 28.42
N SER A 7 16.89 16.22 29.07
CA SER A 7 17.07 15.89 30.49
C SER A 7 16.62 14.48 30.81
N LYS A 8 17.58 13.72 31.35
CA LYS A 8 17.33 12.62 32.29
C LYS A 8 16.52 13.19 33.46
N SER A 9 15.23 12.87 33.56
CA SER A 9 14.49 12.92 34.82
C SER A 9 13.19 12.12 34.71
N ILE A 10 13.08 11.17 35.63
CA ILE A 10 11.95 10.28 35.90
C ILE A 10 10.75 11.14 36.34
N ASN A 11 9.53 10.77 35.89
CA ASN A 11 8.21 11.38 36.18
C ASN A 11 7.80 12.64 35.38
N ALA A 12 7.57 12.49 34.07
CA ALA A 12 6.78 13.45 33.29
C ALA A 12 5.61 12.73 32.60
N THR A 13 4.40 13.30 32.70
CA THR A 13 3.20 12.86 31.97
C THR A 13 3.54 12.64 30.49
N ILE A 14 3.15 11.48 29.95
CA ILE A 14 3.45 11.09 28.56
C ILE A 14 2.65 11.99 27.62
N ASP A 15 3.24 13.10 27.19
CA ASP A 15 2.68 13.91 26.12
C ASP A 15 2.90 13.21 24.78
N ASN A 16 1.84 13.03 24.01
CA ASN A 16 1.92 12.44 22.66
C ASN A 16 2.05 13.54 21.60
N CYS A 17 2.89 13.29 20.58
CA CYS A 17 2.97 14.18 19.43
C CYS A 17 1.65 14.12 18.67
N SER A 18 0.93 15.23 18.52
CA SER A 18 -0.42 15.18 17.93
C SER A 18 -0.44 14.99 16.40
N ILE A 19 0.72 14.85 15.74
CA ILE A 19 0.83 14.51 14.32
C ILE A 19 0.99 12.99 14.13
N CYS A 20 1.88 12.35 14.88
CA CYS A 20 2.13 10.91 14.76
C CYS A 20 1.53 10.07 15.89
N LEU A 21 0.95 10.73 16.90
CA LEU A 21 0.34 10.17 18.11
C LEU A 21 1.27 9.29 18.97
N SER A 22 2.56 9.26 18.65
CA SER A 22 3.58 8.58 19.44
C SER A 22 4.02 9.43 20.62
N ALA A 23 4.39 8.78 21.72
CA ALA A 23 4.92 9.42 22.90
C ALA A 23 6.15 10.28 22.58
N LEU A 24 6.18 11.50 23.12
CA LEU A 24 7.35 12.39 23.06
C LEU A 24 8.39 11.89 24.09
N THR A 25 8.97 10.71 23.86
CA THR A 25 9.96 10.09 24.74
C THR A 25 11.35 10.72 24.59
N GLY A 26 12.17 10.65 25.65
CA GLY A 26 13.47 11.30 25.72
C GLY A 26 14.44 10.78 24.66
N GLY A 27 15.01 11.69 23.86
CA GLY A 27 16.01 11.38 22.82
C GLY A 27 15.66 11.92 21.43
N THR A 28 14.40 12.26 21.17
CA THR A 28 13.99 12.89 19.90
C THR A 28 13.88 14.41 20.05
N PRO A 29 14.33 15.21 19.07
CA PRO A 29 14.16 16.65 19.10
C PRO A 29 12.67 16.99 19.05
N ARG A 30 12.20 17.74 20.06
CA ARG A 30 10.81 18.17 20.24
C ARG A 30 10.69 19.67 20.08
N LEU A 31 9.60 20.11 19.46
CA LEU A 31 9.25 21.52 19.31
C LEU A 31 7.96 21.80 20.06
N ILE A 32 7.98 22.87 20.85
CA ILE A 32 6.80 23.44 21.51
C ILE A 32 6.54 24.77 20.82
N LEU A 33 5.36 24.89 20.21
CA LEU A 33 4.94 26.12 19.55
C LEU A 33 4.48 27.16 20.59
N SER A 34 4.36 28.42 20.17
CA SER A 34 3.80 29.51 20.99
C SER A 34 2.37 29.23 21.49
N CYS A 35 1.61 28.41 20.77
CA CYS A 35 0.30 27.89 21.20
C CYS A 35 0.38 26.70 22.18
N ASN A 36 1.55 26.43 22.76
CA ASN A 36 1.85 25.36 23.73
C ASN A 36 1.66 23.90 23.25
N HIS A 37 1.32 23.70 21.98
CA HIS A 37 1.24 22.39 21.35
C HIS A 37 2.63 21.80 21.06
N LYS A 38 2.78 20.50 21.29
CA LYS A 38 4.05 19.78 21.27
C LYS A 38 4.13 18.80 20.09
N PHE A 39 5.24 18.83 19.36
CA PHE A 39 5.45 17.99 18.17
C PHE A 39 6.87 17.42 18.14
N HIS A 40 7.05 16.25 17.52
CA HIS A 40 8.36 15.86 17.03
C HIS A 40 8.82 16.85 15.96
N PHE A 41 10.10 17.20 15.97
CA PHE A 41 10.71 18.11 15.01
C PHE A 41 10.40 17.71 13.56
N GLN A 42 10.59 16.42 13.23
CA GLN A 42 10.37 15.91 11.87
C GLN A 42 8.88 15.89 11.46
N CYS A 43 7.98 15.69 12.42
CA CYS A 43 6.53 15.73 12.17
C CYS A 43 6.09 17.15 11.81
N LEU A 44 6.56 18.16 12.56
CA LEU A 44 6.24 19.55 12.26
C LEU A 44 6.95 20.04 10.98
N ALA A 45 8.20 19.63 10.75
CA ALA A 45 8.93 19.94 9.52
C ALA A 45 8.17 19.49 8.27
N SER A 46 7.56 18.31 8.31
CA SER A 46 6.77 17.77 7.20
C SER A 46 5.51 18.58 6.93
N SER A 47 4.85 19.10 7.98
CA SER A 47 3.70 20.01 7.84
C SER A 47 4.08 21.36 7.22
N ILE A 48 5.22 21.93 7.63
CA ILE A 48 5.70 23.20 7.09
C ILE A 48 6.20 23.05 5.63
N ARG A 49 6.79 21.91 5.27
CA ARG A 49 7.17 21.59 3.88
C ARG A 49 5.97 21.56 2.92
N ALA A 50 4.77 21.29 3.43
CA ALA A 50 3.52 21.41 2.69
C ALA A 50 2.97 22.86 2.64
N GLN A 51 3.80 23.86 2.98
CA GLN A 51 3.47 25.29 3.08
C GLN A 51 2.39 25.65 4.11
N ILE A 52 2.15 24.77 5.09
CA ILE A 52 1.22 25.07 6.20
C ILE A 52 2.03 25.71 7.33
N ASN A 53 2.14 27.04 7.29
CA ASN A 53 2.84 27.87 8.30
C ASN A 53 1.98 28.13 9.56
N GLN A 54 1.10 27.20 9.89
CA GLN A 54 0.15 27.28 11.00
C GLN A 54 0.24 26.00 11.84
N CYS A 55 -0.01 26.12 13.14
CA CYS A 55 -0.08 24.99 14.05
C CYS A 55 -1.10 23.96 13.54
N PRO A 56 -0.72 22.69 13.35
CA PRO A 56 -1.63 21.66 12.83
C PRO A 56 -2.87 21.38 13.69
N LEU A 57 -2.86 21.80 14.96
CA LEU A 57 -3.95 21.54 15.90
C LEU A 57 -4.90 22.73 16.05
N CYS A 58 -4.36 23.92 16.30
CA CYS A 58 -5.16 25.11 16.60
C CYS A 58 -5.06 26.20 15.54
N ARG A 59 -4.29 25.98 14.47
CA ARG A 59 -4.06 26.93 13.37
C ARG A 59 -3.39 28.25 13.76
N ALA A 60 -2.92 28.39 15.00
CA ALA A 60 -2.11 29.53 15.42
C ALA A 60 -0.88 29.67 14.51
N ALA A 61 -0.54 30.92 14.14
CA ALA A 61 0.62 31.18 13.29
C ALA A 61 1.91 30.64 13.94
N ILE A 62 2.72 29.94 13.14
CA ILE A 62 4.03 29.47 13.59
C ILE A 62 5.02 30.62 13.40
N ASP A 63 5.88 30.83 14.40
CA ASP A 63 6.93 31.85 14.35
C ASP A 63 7.79 31.68 13.08
N ALA A 64 8.08 32.79 12.41
CA ALA A 64 8.88 32.82 11.19
C ALA A 64 10.28 32.20 11.41
N SER A 65 10.86 32.36 12.61
CA SER A 65 12.15 31.75 12.98
C SER A 65 12.08 30.21 13.00
N ILE A 66 10.97 29.63 13.48
CA ILE A 66 10.74 28.16 13.50
C ILE A 66 10.51 27.65 12.08
N THR A 67 9.74 28.40 11.29
CA THR A 67 9.49 28.10 9.87
C THR A 67 10.79 28.15 9.06
N GLN A 68 11.66 29.11 9.34
CA GLN A 68 12.98 29.25 8.72
C GLN A 68 13.94 28.13 9.14
N LEU A 69 13.97 27.74 10.42
CA LEU A 69 14.74 26.59 10.91
C LEU A 69 14.29 25.26 10.27
N LEU A 70 12.97 25.05 10.14
CA LEU A 70 12.42 23.81 9.58
C LEU A 70 12.52 23.74 8.06
N SER A 71 12.59 24.90 7.39
CA SER A 71 12.81 25.01 5.94
C SER A 71 14.30 25.03 5.55
N ALA A 72 15.20 25.47 6.44
CA ALA A 72 16.66 25.49 6.24
C ALA A 72 17.30 24.09 6.29
N ASN A 73 16.63 23.08 6.84
CA ASN A 73 17.03 21.66 6.76
C ASN A 73 16.85 21.05 5.34
N ARG A 74 17.01 21.87 4.29
CA ARG A 74 17.02 21.45 2.88
C ARG A 74 18.30 20.70 2.49
N SER A 75 19.35 20.73 3.32
CA SER A 75 20.65 20.18 2.96
C SER A 75 21.60 20.08 4.17
N ASP A 76 21.29 19.27 5.18
CA ASP A 76 22.28 18.91 6.21
C ASP A 76 21.92 17.61 6.97
N GLN A 77 22.34 16.48 6.41
CA GLN A 77 22.59 15.25 7.17
C GLN A 77 24.09 14.95 7.32
N GLN A 78 24.98 15.90 6.99
CA GLN A 78 26.44 15.67 7.02
C GLN A 78 27.23 16.51 8.04
N GLN A 79 26.64 17.42 8.84
CA GLN A 79 27.42 18.25 9.80
C GLN A 79 26.94 18.28 11.26
N GLN A 80 26.30 17.23 11.79
CA GLN A 80 26.10 17.11 13.26
C GLN A 80 27.28 16.41 13.97
N ARG A 81 28.46 17.04 13.92
CA ARG A 81 29.57 16.79 14.85
C ARG A 81 30.40 18.05 15.07
N GLN A 82 29.78 19.15 15.49
CA GLN A 82 30.46 20.26 16.17
C GLN A 82 29.39 21.32 16.45
N ILE A 83 29.06 21.50 17.72
CA ILE A 83 28.65 22.73 18.42
C ILE A 83 28.15 22.20 19.78
N TYR A 84 29.11 21.69 20.57
CA TYR A 84 29.10 21.97 21.99
C TYR A 84 29.91 23.25 22.15
N MET A 85 29.41 24.14 22.99
CA MET A 85 30.04 25.35 23.55
C MET A 85 29.39 26.69 23.15
N ASN A 86 28.92 27.34 24.22
CA ASN A 86 28.82 28.78 24.49
C ASN A 86 27.50 29.52 24.18
N PRO A 87 26.67 29.83 25.21
CA PRO A 87 25.52 30.71 25.08
C PRO A 87 25.87 32.12 25.55
N SER A 88 25.78 33.13 24.67
CA SER A 88 25.62 34.54 25.08
C SER A 88 25.31 35.47 23.90
N ARG A 89 24.16 36.16 24.03
CA ARG A 89 23.84 37.54 23.60
C ARG A 89 22.81 37.79 22.47
N ILE A 90 21.95 38.77 22.80
CA ILE A 90 21.13 39.72 22.00
C ILE A 90 19.68 39.27 21.74
N ARG A 91 18.69 39.73 22.54
CA ARG A 91 18.00 41.05 22.65
C ARG A 91 17.06 41.37 21.46
N LEU A 92 15.76 41.30 21.77
CA LEU A 92 14.63 41.76 20.99
C LEU A 92 14.57 43.29 20.94
N HIS A 93 14.13 43.85 19.80
CA HIS A 93 13.32 45.07 19.79
C HIS A 93 12.21 44.98 18.76
N ASN A 94 11.03 45.37 19.25
CA ASN A 94 9.72 45.36 18.63
C ASN A 94 9.40 46.79 18.17
N ASN A 95 8.55 46.96 17.15
CA ASN A 95 7.34 47.81 17.18
C ASN A 95 6.98 48.58 15.89
N TYR A 96 5.67 48.49 15.57
CA TYR A 96 4.72 49.53 15.10
C TYR A 96 5.01 50.27 13.78
N GLN A 97 4.06 50.78 12.97
CA GLN A 97 2.60 50.99 13.03
C GLN A 97 2.11 51.36 11.60
N TYR A 98 0.79 51.26 11.37
CA TYR A 98 0.07 51.74 10.18
C TYR A 98 0.03 53.27 10.08
N HIS A 99 -0.08 53.82 8.84
CA HIS A 99 -1.12 54.80 8.48
C HIS A 99 -1.21 55.10 6.97
N THR A 100 -2.44 55.42 6.58
CA THR A 100 -3.06 55.72 5.29
C THR A 100 -2.78 57.12 4.70
N ARG A 101 -2.80 57.29 3.36
CA ARG A 101 -3.63 58.31 2.66
C ARG A 101 -3.51 58.26 1.12
N SER A 102 -4.64 58.54 0.49
CA SER A 102 -4.96 58.62 -0.95
C SER A 102 -4.55 59.95 -1.60
N ARG A 103 -4.29 59.98 -2.92
CA ARG A 103 -4.70 61.09 -3.83
C ARG A 103 -4.59 60.76 -5.34
N HIS A 104 -5.72 60.96 -6.02
CA HIS A 104 -5.99 61.51 -7.37
C HIS A 104 -5.78 60.73 -8.70
N ILE A 105 -6.82 60.89 -9.55
CA ILE A 105 -7.07 60.48 -10.95
C ILE A 105 -7.07 61.77 -11.83
N PRO A 106 -6.87 61.73 -13.16
CA PRO A 106 -7.99 61.71 -14.15
C PRO A 106 -7.71 60.81 -15.41
N HIS A 107 -8.62 59.96 -15.91
CA HIS A 107 -9.76 60.12 -16.85
C HIS A 107 -9.46 60.40 -18.35
N SER A 108 -9.87 59.45 -19.22
CA SER A 108 -10.53 59.55 -20.56
C SER A 108 -10.56 58.12 -21.17
N THR A 109 -11.67 57.37 -21.35
CA THR A 109 -12.85 57.43 -22.26
C THR A 109 -12.54 57.57 -23.76
N GLU A 110 -12.71 56.49 -24.53
CA GLU A 110 -13.75 56.36 -25.58
C GLU A 110 -13.73 54.95 -26.25
N ASN A 111 -14.93 54.48 -26.61
CA ASN A 111 -15.24 53.22 -27.29
C ASN A 111 -15.64 53.51 -28.77
N VAL A 112 -15.69 52.44 -29.58
CA VAL A 112 -16.67 52.13 -30.67
C VAL A 112 -16.06 51.84 -32.07
N ASP A 113 -15.98 50.53 -32.34
CA ASP A 113 -16.47 49.73 -33.49
C ASP A 113 -16.00 49.76 -34.97
N HIS A 114 -15.89 48.50 -35.46
CA HIS A 114 -16.35 47.90 -36.74
C HIS A 114 -15.45 47.86 -38.01
N GLY A 115 -15.25 46.62 -38.53
CA GLY A 115 -15.33 46.35 -39.98
C GLY A 115 -14.39 45.31 -40.63
N ARG A 116 -14.95 44.13 -41.00
CA ARG A 116 -14.66 43.21 -42.16
C ARG A 116 -13.23 42.65 -42.38
N ALA A 117 -12.98 41.35 -42.25
CA ALA A 117 -13.29 40.18 -43.12
C ALA A 117 -12.41 40.00 -44.37
N VAL A 118 -11.55 38.96 -44.42
CA VAL A 118 -11.24 38.11 -45.60
C VAL A 118 -10.72 36.73 -45.15
N SER A 119 -11.20 35.69 -45.84
CA SER A 119 -10.97 34.24 -45.80
C SER A 119 -9.58 33.73 -46.25
N THR A 120 -9.16 32.51 -45.83
CA THR A 120 -8.91 31.34 -46.72
C THR A 120 -8.39 30.07 -46.00
N LEU A 121 -9.09 28.94 -46.27
CA LEU A 121 -8.64 27.55 -46.52
C LEU A 121 -7.99 26.70 -45.38
N SER A 122 -8.70 25.69 -44.84
CA SER A 122 -8.62 24.23 -45.17
C SER A 122 -7.55 23.51 -44.30
N THR A 123 -7.70 22.36 -43.61
CA THR A 123 -8.53 21.16 -43.77
C THR A 123 -8.52 20.35 -42.44
N SER A 124 -9.70 19.97 -41.95
CA SER A 124 -10.05 18.80 -41.10
C SER A 124 -9.07 18.21 -40.05
N VAL A 125 -9.39 18.41 -38.77
CA VAL A 125 -9.22 17.42 -37.69
C VAL A 125 -10.58 17.18 -37.05
N ALA A 126 -11.08 15.95 -37.15
CA ALA A 126 -12.39 15.56 -36.65
C ALA A 126 -12.48 15.70 -35.12
N THR A 127 -13.55 16.36 -34.72
CA THR A 127 -13.91 16.83 -33.38
C THR A 127 -14.25 15.67 -32.43
N ILE A 128 -13.47 15.49 -31.36
CA ILE A 128 -13.95 14.87 -30.13
C ILE A 128 -14.83 15.93 -29.45
N ARG A 129 -16.14 15.72 -29.41
CA ARG A 129 -17.10 16.58 -28.70
C ARG A 129 -16.80 16.56 -27.21
N GLN A 130 -16.13 17.59 -26.74
CA GLN A 130 -15.97 17.92 -25.33
C GLN A 130 -17.25 18.66 -24.90
N THR A 131 -18.21 17.95 -24.32
CA THR A 131 -19.25 18.60 -23.50
C THR A 131 -18.60 19.01 -22.18
N ALA A 132 -18.17 20.26 -22.13
CA ALA A 132 -17.81 20.93 -20.89
C ALA A 132 -19.08 21.11 -20.04
N ALA A 133 -19.36 20.13 -19.17
CA ALA A 133 -20.21 20.34 -18.02
C ALA A 133 -19.34 20.92 -16.90
N LEU A 134 -19.39 22.24 -16.76
CA LEU A 134 -18.96 22.94 -15.55
C LEU A 134 -19.92 22.55 -14.42
N SER A 135 -19.53 21.54 -13.64
CA SER A 135 -20.13 21.25 -12.34
C SER A 135 -19.02 21.20 -11.31
N ASN A 136 -19.14 22.04 -10.27
CA ASN A 136 -18.27 22.07 -9.10
C ASN A 136 -17.98 20.65 -8.57
N SER A 137 -16.82 20.09 -8.92
CA SER A 137 -16.34 18.83 -8.38
C SER A 137 -15.25 19.12 -7.35
N SER A 138 -15.61 19.07 -6.07
CA SER A 138 -14.66 18.81 -4.99
C SER A 138 -14.08 17.40 -5.18
N HIS A 139 -13.11 17.25 -6.08
CA HIS A 139 -12.58 15.94 -6.44
C HIS A 139 -11.70 15.36 -5.32
N SER A 140 -12.30 14.39 -4.64
CA SER A 140 -11.82 13.07 -4.21
C SER A 140 -10.30 12.84 -4.09
N PRO A 141 -9.86 12.14 -3.02
CA PRO A 141 -8.46 11.90 -2.77
C PRO A 141 -7.85 10.93 -3.80
N THR A 142 -6.78 11.34 -4.47
CA THR A 142 -6.14 10.60 -5.56
C THR A 142 -4.99 9.72 -5.07
N ILE A 143 -4.81 8.54 -5.69
CA ILE A 143 -3.57 7.76 -5.54
C ILE A 143 -2.38 8.64 -5.96
N THR A 144 -1.38 8.75 -5.08
CA THR A 144 -0.13 9.44 -5.39
C THR A 144 0.88 8.45 -5.97
N VAL A 145 1.57 8.86 -7.03
CA VAL A 145 2.57 8.04 -7.72
C VAL A 145 3.94 8.71 -7.59
N SER A 146 4.97 7.94 -7.31
CA SER A 146 6.36 8.43 -7.33
C SER A 146 7.30 7.42 -7.96
N THR A 147 8.38 7.92 -8.54
CA THR A 147 9.38 7.15 -9.27
C THR A 147 10.76 7.30 -8.63
N LYS A 148 11.58 6.26 -8.71
CA LYS A 148 12.98 6.32 -8.31
C LYS A 148 13.81 5.36 -9.16
N LEU A 149 15.08 5.70 -9.38
CA LEU A 149 16.08 4.83 -9.98
C LEU A 149 17.15 4.49 -8.94
N GLU A 150 17.92 3.43 -9.21
CA GLU A 150 19.02 2.98 -8.38
C GLU A 150 20.07 4.06 -8.17
N PHE A 151 20.36 4.84 -9.20
CA PHE A 151 21.32 5.94 -9.18
C PHE A 151 20.64 7.23 -9.64
N LYS A 152 21.07 8.40 -9.14
CA LYS A 152 20.61 9.68 -9.67
C LYS A 152 21.17 9.94 -11.08
N GLY A 153 22.35 9.41 -11.35
CA GLY A 153 23.02 9.54 -12.65
C GLY A 153 23.83 8.31 -13.02
N GLN A 154 24.13 8.21 -14.32
CA GLN A 154 25.01 7.19 -14.87
C GLN A 154 25.88 7.80 -15.97
N LEU A 155 27.14 7.39 -16.02
CA LEU A 155 28.10 7.90 -17.00
C LEU A 155 27.59 7.64 -18.42
N SER A 156 27.69 8.64 -19.30
CA SER A 156 27.12 8.61 -20.66
C SER A 156 27.64 7.46 -21.51
N GLN A 157 28.90 7.05 -21.30
CA GLN A 157 29.57 5.95 -22.02
C GLN A 157 29.34 4.57 -21.39
N LYS A 158 28.66 4.50 -20.24
CA LYS A 158 28.32 3.24 -19.56
C LYS A 158 26.93 2.78 -19.98
N GLU A 159 26.83 1.52 -20.37
CA GLU A 159 25.56 0.78 -20.40
C GLU A 159 25.48 -0.18 -19.22
N SER A 160 24.28 -0.38 -18.70
CA SER A 160 24.02 -1.32 -17.61
C SER A 160 22.53 -1.52 -17.39
N ASN A 161 22.15 -2.62 -16.76
CA ASN A 161 20.87 -2.74 -16.11
C ASN A 161 20.94 -2.09 -14.73
N ILE A 162 19.96 -1.24 -14.40
CA ILE A 162 19.81 -0.62 -13.08
C ILE A 162 18.40 -0.90 -12.54
N TYR A 163 18.20 -0.77 -11.24
CA TYR A 163 16.86 -0.90 -10.66
C TYR A 163 16.00 0.38 -10.84
N GLY A 164 14.72 0.17 -11.17
CA GLY A 164 13.67 1.18 -11.14
C GLY A 164 12.59 0.82 -10.11
N LEU A 165 12.00 1.84 -9.50
CA LEU A 165 10.93 1.74 -8.53
C LEU A 165 9.79 2.68 -8.90
N VAL A 166 8.57 2.13 -8.92
CA VAL A 166 7.33 2.91 -8.86
C VAL A 166 6.66 2.65 -7.53
N THR A 167 6.30 3.72 -6.82
CA THR A 167 5.54 3.66 -5.58
C THR A 167 4.15 4.25 -5.81
N LEU A 168 3.12 3.45 -5.51
CA LEU A 168 1.74 3.92 -5.34
C LEU A 168 1.49 4.15 -3.86
N GLN A 169 0.88 5.28 -3.53
CA GLN A 169 0.45 5.61 -2.18
C GLN A 169 -1.03 5.95 -2.20
N ALA A 170 -1.82 5.16 -1.49
CA ALA A 170 -3.22 5.46 -1.25
C ALA A 170 -3.33 6.71 -0.36
N PRO A 171 -4.40 7.51 -0.54
CA PRO A 171 -4.64 8.65 0.32
C PRO A 171 -4.84 8.24 1.78
N PHE A 172 -4.48 9.16 2.66
CA PHE A 172 -4.64 8.96 4.09
C PHE A 172 -6.10 9.15 4.52
N THR A 173 -6.67 8.20 5.23
CA THR A 173 -8.00 8.37 5.84
C THR A 173 -7.89 9.12 7.16
N ARG A 174 -8.07 10.46 7.13
CA ARG A 174 -8.36 11.21 8.36
C ARG A 174 -9.80 10.89 8.76
N GLN A 175 -9.99 10.03 9.77
CA GLN A 175 -11.23 10.04 10.54
C GLN A 175 -11.32 11.36 11.32
N SER A 176 -11.64 12.43 10.61
CA SER A 176 -12.37 13.55 11.19
C SER A 176 -13.82 13.12 11.24
N SER A 177 -14.45 13.29 12.40
CA SER A 177 -15.87 13.01 12.67
C SER A 177 -16.84 13.85 11.81
N SER A 178 -16.40 14.42 10.68
CA SER A 178 -17.18 15.33 9.84
C SER A 178 -16.74 15.43 8.37
N SER A 179 -15.97 14.50 7.79
CA SER A 179 -15.81 14.45 6.32
C SER A 179 -15.66 13.04 5.72
N SER A 180 -16.78 12.59 5.15
CA SER A 180 -17.04 11.59 4.10
C SER A 180 -15.86 11.02 3.28
N LEU A 181 -15.22 9.97 3.79
CA LEU A 181 -15.00 8.78 2.97
C LEU A 181 -15.85 7.69 3.61
N SER A 182 -17.06 7.49 3.10
CA SER A 182 -17.91 6.39 3.58
C SER A 182 -17.21 5.09 3.25
N ARG A 183 -17.09 4.22 4.24
CA ARG A 183 -16.77 2.81 4.05
C ARG A 183 -17.56 2.28 2.84
N VAL A 184 -16.85 1.68 1.88
CA VAL A 184 -17.49 1.10 0.70
C VAL A 184 -18.32 -0.11 1.15
N PRO A 185 -19.58 -0.26 0.72
CA PRO A 185 -20.34 -1.46 1.02
C PRO A 185 -19.72 -2.68 0.33
N ILE A 186 -19.85 -3.85 0.96
CA ILE A 186 -19.24 -5.08 0.43
C ILE A 186 -20.26 -6.19 0.16
N ASP A 187 -19.95 -7.07 -0.79
CA ASP A 187 -20.56 -8.39 -0.93
C ASP A 187 -19.60 -9.44 -0.40
N LEU A 188 -19.98 -10.13 0.67
CA LEU A 188 -19.20 -11.20 1.27
C LEU A 188 -19.94 -12.52 1.13
N ILE A 189 -19.28 -13.55 0.62
CA ILE A 189 -19.77 -14.93 0.66
C ILE A 189 -18.81 -15.76 1.48
N CYS A 190 -19.29 -16.33 2.58
CA CYS A 190 -18.54 -17.29 3.39
C CYS A 190 -18.90 -18.70 2.93
N VAL A 191 -17.93 -19.44 2.41
CA VAL A 191 -18.00 -20.87 2.10
C VAL A 191 -17.36 -21.61 3.27
N VAL A 192 -18.15 -22.37 4.02
CA VAL A 192 -17.78 -22.89 5.34
C VAL A 192 -17.82 -24.41 5.35
N ASP A 193 -16.71 -24.99 5.75
CA ASP A 193 -16.55 -26.43 5.86
C ASP A 193 -17.26 -26.93 7.11
N GLN A 194 -18.15 -27.90 6.92
CA GLN A 194 -18.84 -28.58 8.01
C GLN A 194 -18.49 -30.07 8.08
N SER A 195 -17.41 -30.52 7.46
CA SER A 195 -16.97 -31.93 7.47
C SER A 195 -16.57 -32.44 8.86
N ALA A 196 -16.36 -33.76 8.97
CA ALA A 196 -16.01 -34.41 10.23
C ALA A 196 -14.68 -33.92 10.82
N SER A 197 -13.71 -33.51 9.98
CA SER A 197 -12.40 -33.00 10.41
C SER A 197 -12.50 -31.64 11.11
N MET A 198 -13.57 -30.89 10.84
CA MET A 198 -13.90 -29.62 11.48
C MET A 198 -14.58 -29.79 12.84
N SER A 199 -14.90 -31.00 13.30
CA SER A 199 -15.61 -31.23 14.56
C SER A 199 -14.88 -30.69 15.81
N GLY A 200 -15.64 -30.54 16.90
CA GLY A 200 -15.11 -30.11 18.19
C GLY A 200 -14.65 -28.66 18.21
N ALA A 201 -13.39 -28.42 18.62
CA ALA A 201 -12.88 -27.07 18.83
C ALA A 201 -12.83 -26.22 17.55
N LYS A 202 -12.53 -26.84 16.38
CA LYS A 202 -12.50 -26.12 15.09
C LYS A 202 -13.90 -25.59 14.73
N MET A 203 -14.95 -26.39 14.90
CA MET A 203 -16.35 -26.01 14.63
C MET A 203 -16.80 -24.87 15.54
N ILE A 204 -16.44 -24.91 16.82
CA ILE A 204 -16.72 -23.82 17.76
C ILE A 204 -16.08 -22.51 17.27
N LEU A 205 -14.79 -22.55 16.93
CA LEU A 205 -14.06 -21.39 16.39
C LEU A 205 -14.65 -20.88 15.08
N LEU A 206 -15.10 -21.79 14.20
CA LEU A 206 -15.77 -21.45 12.94
C LEU A 206 -17.09 -20.71 13.18
N LYS A 207 -17.93 -21.18 14.11
CA LYS A 207 -19.20 -20.51 14.44
C LYS A 207 -18.97 -19.13 15.07
N GLU A 208 -18.04 -19.04 16.02
CA GLU A 208 -17.64 -17.76 16.63
C GLU A 208 -17.13 -16.77 15.58
N THR A 209 -16.35 -17.27 14.61
CA THR A 209 -15.90 -16.49 13.46
C THR A 209 -17.07 -15.92 12.65
N LEU A 210 -18.04 -16.75 12.29
CA LEU A 210 -19.16 -16.33 11.44
C LEU A 210 -20.06 -15.33 12.15
N ILE A 211 -20.28 -15.51 13.46
CA ILE A 211 -20.99 -14.55 14.30
C ILE A 211 -20.22 -13.22 14.32
N TYR A 212 -18.90 -13.25 14.52
CA TYR A 212 -18.08 -12.05 14.50
C TYR A 212 -18.20 -11.30 13.16
N ILE A 213 -18.06 -12.00 12.03
CA ILE A 213 -18.24 -11.40 10.70
C ILE A 213 -19.61 -10.73 10.59
N THR A 214 -20.68 -11.44 10.96
CA THR A 214 -22.07 -10.95 10.90
C THR A 214 -22.23 -9.66 11.71
N GLU A 215 -21.60 -9.56 12.88
CA GLU A 215 -21.67 -8.37 13.73
C GLU A 215 -20.89 -7.17 13.18
N GLN A 216 -19.77 -7.38 12.47
CA GLN A 216 -18.96 -6.29 11.89
C GLN A 216 -19.57 -5.66 10.63
N LEU A 217 -20.55 -6.31 10.01
CA LEU A 217 -21.21 -5.81 8.81
C LEU A 217 -22.34 -4.83 9.14
N THR A 218 -22.65 -3.95 8.20
CA THR A 218 -23.71 -2.94 8.27
C THR A 218 -24.85 -3.31 7.32
N ASP A 219 -25.97 -2.62 7.41
CA ASP A 219 -27.12 -2.80 6.51
C ASP A 219 -26.80 -2.48 5.03
N PHE A 220 -25.71 -1.77 4.75
CA PHE A 220 -25.22 -1.56 3.38
C PHE A 220 -24.41 -2.74 2.82
N ASP A 221 -23.91 -3.62 3.68
CA ASP A 221 -23.18 -4.82 3.27
C ASP A 221 -24.10 -5.99 3.08
N ARG A 222 -23.68 -6.94 2.24
CA ARG A 222 -24.42 -8.16 2.03
C ARG A 222 -23.57 -9.37 2.34
N LEU A 223 -24.16 -10.31 3.07
CA LEU A 223 -23.54 -11.58 3.45
C LEU A 223 -24.37 -12.74 2.94
N ALA A 224 -23.70 -13.77 2.44
CA ALA A 224 -24.24 -15.10 2.24
C ALA A 224 -23.34 -16.13 2.94
N ILE A 225 -23.94 -17.18 3.48
CA ILE A 225 -23.23 -18.30 4.09
C ILE A 225 -23.63 -19.58 3.37
N ILE A 226 -22.64 -20.28 2.86
CA ILE A 226 -22.77 -21.58 2.20
C ILE A 226 -22.00 -22.56 3.04
N SER A 227 -22.65 -23.57 3.62
CA SER A 227 -21.92 -24.65 4.27
C SER A 227 -21.75 -25.83 3.31
N PHE A 228 -20.68 -26.60 3.47
CA PHE A 228 -20.43 -27.75 2.62
C PHE A 228 -19.83 -28.95 3.39
N ASP A 229 -20.26 -30.13 2.96
CA ASP A 229 -19.64 -31.43 3.24
C ASP A 229 -19.41 -32.13 1.88
N ASN A 230 -20.08 -33.25 1.61
CA ASN A 230 -20.21 -33.80 0.26
C ASN A 230 -21.05 -32.91 -0.67
N HIS A 231 -21.95 -32.11 -0.10
CA HIS A 231 -22.85 -31.22 -0.83
C HIS A 231 -22.78 -29.81 -0.25
N ALA A 232 -23.12 -28.82 -1.07
CA ALA A 232 -23.20 -27.42 -0.66
C ALA A 232 -24.65 -27.02 -0.33
N TYR A 233 -24.80 -26.21 0.72
CA TYR A 233 -26.08 -25.74 1.22
C TYR A 233 -26.03 -24.23 1.44
N ASP A 234 -26.84 -23.47 0.71
CA ASP A 234 -27.01 -22.03 0.96
C ASP A 234 -27.88 -21.82 2.21
N ARG A 235 -27.22 -21.45 3.32
CA ARG A 235 -27.86 -21.21 4.63
C ARG A 235 -28.50 -19.83 4.73
N SER A 236 -28.20 -18.94 3.80
CA SER A 236 -28.68 -17.56 3.75
C SER A 236 -29.81 -17.31 2.74
N HIS A 237 -30.00 -18.25 1.81
CA HIS A 237 -30.88 -18.09 0.64
C HIS A 237 -30.53 -16.83 -0.16
N GLY A 238 -29.26 -16.74 -0.54
CA GLY A 238 -28.62 -15.66 -1.29
C GLY A 238 -28.05 -14.53 -0.44
N LEU A 239 -27.33 -13.61 -1.09
CA LEU A 239 -26.76 -12.41 -0.47
C LEU A 239 -27.84 -11.53 0.16
N LYS A 240 -27.80 -11.33 1.49
CA LYS A 240 -28.75 -10.49 2.24
C LYS A 240 -28.08 -9.24 2.81
N PRO A 241 -28.72 -8.06 2.76
CA PRO A 241 -28.29 -6.91 3.53
C PRO A 241 -28.20 -7.24 5.03
N MET A 242 -27.12 -6.86 5.72
CA MET A 242 -26.91 -7.18 7.14
C MET A 242 -27.65 -6.20 8.07
N THR A 243 -28.97 -6.11 7.87
CA THR A 243 -29.90 -5.48 8.82
C THR A 243 -29.92 -6.26 10.13
N GLN A 244 -30.33 -5.62 11.23
CA GLN A 244 -30.43 -6.28 12.54
C GLN A 244 -31.27 -7.57 12.49
N GLU A 245 -32.36 -7.56 11.73
CA GLU A 245 -33.20 -8.74 11.51
C GLU A 245 -32.45 -9.87 10.79
N ASN A 246 -31.76 -9.57 9.69
CA ASN A 246 -31.03 -10.58 8.92
C ASN A 246 -29.81 -11.11 9.68
N LYS A 247 -29.13 -10.25 10.45
CA LYS A 247 -28.07 -10.68 11.37
C LYS A 247 -28.59 -11.70 12.38
N HIS A 248 -29.71 -11.39 13.03
CA HIS A 248 -30.32 -12.30 14.00
C HIS A 248 -30.69 -13.65 13.36
N LYS A 249 -31.38 -13.64 12.21
CA LYS A 249 -31.73 -14.87 11.49
C LYS A 249 -30.51 -15.70 11.10
N LEU A 250 -29.45 -15.03 10.64
CA LEU A 250 -28.23 -15.72 10.22
C LEU A 250 -27.46 -16.30 11.41
N ASN A 251 -27.37 -15.58 12.53
CA ASN A 251 -26.77 -16.09 13.77
C ASN A 251 -27.50 -17.33 14.29
N VAL A 252 -28.83 -17.38 14.19
CA VAL A 252 -29.63 -18.58 14.50
C VAL A 252 -29.25 -19.72 13.53
N ALA A 253 -29.25 -19.46 12.22
CA ALA A 253 -28.89 -20.47 11.21
C ALA A 253 -27.45 -20.99 11.36
N ILE A 254 -26.49 -20.15 11.75
CA ILE A 254 -25.10 -20.55 12.03
C ILE A 254 -25.06 -21.59 13.17
N ASN A 255 -25.80 -21.33 14.25
CA ASN A 255 -25.81 -22.22 15.41
C ASN A 255 -26.54 -23.53 15.12
N ASP A 256 -27.67 -23.46 14.41
CA ASP A 256 -28.59 -24.58 14.24
C ASP A 256 -28.27 -25.44 13.01
N CYS A 257 -27.84 -24.85 11.89
CA CYS A 257 -27.71 -25.54 10.60
C CYS A 257 -26.29 -25.95 10.23
N ILE A 258 -25.25 -25.36 10.83
CA ILE A 258 -23.86 -25.77 10.61
C ILE A 258 -23.52 -26.79 11.70
N GLN A 259 -23.44 -28.07 11.33
CA GLN A 259 -23.21 -29.18 12.24
C GLN A 259 -22.18 -30.13 11.66
N ASP A 260 -21.64 -31.02 12.48
CA ASP A 260 -20.66 -32.02 12.08
C ASP A 260 -21.24 -32.93 10.97
N GLY A 261 -20.69 -32.78 9.77
CA GLY A 261 -20.91 -33.61 8.59
C GLY A 261 -19.93 -34.77 8.52
N PHE A 262 -19.92 -35.50 7.41
CA PHE A 262 -19.17 -36.76 7.30
C PHE A 262 -17.98 -36.72 6.34
N SER A 263 -18.10 -36.07 5.18
CA SER A 263 -17.05 -36.01 4.15
C SER A 263 -16.80 -34.58 3.69
N THR A 264 -15.79 -34.40 2.83
CA THR A 264 -15.38 -33.06 2.37
C THR A 264 -15.35 -32.97 0.85
N ASN A 265 -16.04 -31.98 0.30
CA ASN A 265 -15.99 -31.57 -1.10
C ASN A 265 -15.95 -30.04 -1.20
N ILE A 266 -14.74 -29.48 -1.15
CA ILE A 266 -14.52 -28.02 -1.24
C ILE A 266 -15.03 -27.49 -2.58
N GLY A 267 -14.96 -28.31 -3.63
CA GLY A 267 -15.39 -27.97 -4.98
C GLY A 267 -16.85 -27.52 -5.04
N CYS A 268 -17.76 -28.30 -4.45
CA CYS A 268 -19.19 -27.98 -4.49
C CYS A 268 -19.51 -26.66 -3.76
N GLY A 269 -18.82 -26.38 -2.64
CA GLY A 269 -18.95 -25.12 -1.90
C GLY A 269 -18.47 -23.92 -2.71
N LEU A 270 -17.29 -24.03 -3.33
CA LEU A 270 -16.72 -22.99 -4.20
C LEU A 270 -17.60 -22.74 -5.42
N GLU A 271 -18.09 -23.78 -6.08
CA GLU A 271 -18.98 -23.64 -7.24
C GLU A 271 -20.27 -22.91 -6.88
N MET A 272 -20.92 -23.28 -5.77
CA MET A 272 -22.14 -22.61 -5.31
C MET A 272 -21.87 -21.13 -4.98
N GLY A 273 -20.75 -20.82 -4.32
CA GLY A 273 -20.36 -19.44 -4.02
C GLY A 273 -20.08 -18.61 -5.27
N ILE A 274 -19.39 -19.18 -6.25
CA ILE A 274 -19.14 -18.54 -7.55
C ILE A 274 -20.45 -18.27 -8.28
N GLU A 275 -21.37 -19.23 -8.33
CA GLU A 275 -22.66 -19.05 -9.01
C GLU A 275 -23.53 -17.99 -8.31
N LEU A 276 -23.51 -17.92 -6.97
CA LEU A 276 -24.17 -16.84 -6.24
C LEU A 276 -23.61 -15.46 -6.61
N PHE A 277 -22.30 -15.32 -6.79
CA PHE A 277 -21.73 -14.09 -7.32
C PHE A 277 -22.18 -13.81 -8.76
N ARG A 278 -22.25 -14.81 -9.63
CA ARG A 278 -22.60 -14.61 -11.05
C ARG A 278 -24.07 -14.22 -11.23
N HIS A 279 -24.96 -14.77 -10.40
CA HIS A 279 -26.40 -14.56 -10.49
C HIS A 279 -26.95 -13.44 -9.60
N ARG A 280 -26.11 -12.73 -8.83
CA ARG A 280 -26.56 -11.61 -7.98
C ARG A 280 -27.12 -10.45 -8.82
N GLN A 281 -28.32 -10.00 -8.46
CA GLN A 281 -29.03 -8.93 -9.16
C GLN A 281 -28.42 -7.55 -8.92
N THR A 282 -28.08 -7.27 -7.66
CA THR A 282 -27.36 -6.08 -7.25
C THR A 282 -25.92 -6.45 -6.92
N ARG A 283 -24.99 -5.49 -7.05
CA ARG A 283 -23.56 -5.68 -6.78
C ARG A 283 -23.06 -4.55 -5.90
N ASN A 284 -22.43 -4.89 -4.78
CA ASN A 284 -21.63 -3.92 -4.05
C ASN A 284 -20.26 -3.78 -4.73
N PRO A 285 -19.57 -2.62 -4.61
CA PRO A 285 -18.34 -2.37 -5.37
C PRO A 285 -17.17 -3.29 -5.01
N VAL A 286 -17.10 -3.71 -3.75
CA VAL A 286 -16.08 -4.65 -3.28
C VAL A 286 -16.77 -6.00 -3.02
N SER A 287 -16.18 -7.07 -3.52
CA SER A 287 -16.71 -8.43 -3.35
C SER A 287 -15.60 -9.39 -2.93
N ALA A 288 -15.88 -10.26 -1.98
CA ALA A 288 -14.91 -11.26 -1.50
C ALA A 288 -15.58 -12.60 -1.16
N LEU A 289 -14.86 -13.69 -1.46
CA LEU A 289 -15.19 -15.03 -1.02
C LEU A 289 -14.26 -15.39 0.14
N PHE A 290 -14.81 -15.76 1.29
CA PHE A 290 -14.04 -16.35 2.38
C PHE A 290 -14.28 -17.86 2.37
N LEU A 291 -13.23 -18.65 2.17
CA LEU A 291 -13.27 -20.10 2.33
C LEU A 291 -12.72 -20.46 3.72
N LEU A 292 -13.54 -21.04 4.58
CA LEU A 292 -13.23 -21.38 5.97
C LEU A 292 -13.26 -22.90 6.10
N THR A 293 -12.10 -23.54 6.26
CA THR A 293 -11.93 -25.00 6.16
C THR A 293 -10.62 -25.43 6.82
N ASP A 294 -10.44 -26.71 7.12
CA ASP A 294 -9.11 -27.27 7.38
C ASP A 294 -8.47 -27.88 6.12
N GLY A 295 -9.14 -27.84 4.96
CA GLY A 295 -8.57 -28.18 3.66
C GLY A 295 -8.35 -29.68 3.45
N GLN A 296 -8.91 -30.54 4.30
CA GLN A 296 -8.85 -31.99 4.14
C GLN A 296 -9.91 -32.42 3.12
N ASP A 297 -9.57 -32.40 1.84
CA ASP A 297 -10.46 -32.85 0.77
C ASP A 297 -10.11 -34.27 0.31
N ASP A 298 -11.12 -35.14 0.26
CA ASP A 298 -10.94 -36.58 0.05
C ASP A 298 -10.63 -36.95 -1.41
N GLU A 299 -10.88 -36.06 -2.40
CA GLU A 299 -10.93 -36.45 -3.81
C GLU A 299 -10.18 -35.55 -4.80
N ILE A 300 -9.94 -34.25 -4.50
CA ILE A 300 -9.52 -33.28 -5.52
C ILE A 300 -8.07 -32.78 -5.33
N LEU A 301 -7.24 -32.97 -6.36
CA LEU A 301 -5.85 -32.47 -6.41
C LEU A 301 -5.70 -31.09 -7.09
N ASP A 302 -6.70 -30.58 -7.83
CA ASP A 302 -6.61 -29.28 -8.51
C ASP A 302 -7.97 -28.56 -8.72
N TYR A 303 -8.08 -27.37 -8.12
CA TYR A 303 -9.22 -26.47 -8.19
C TYR A 303 -9.10 -25.38 -9.27
N SER A 304 -8.03 -25.39 -10.08
CA SER A 304 -7.75 -24.34 -11.07
C SER A 304 -8.89 -24.08 -12.04
N HIS A 305 -9.66 -25.11 -12.40
CA HIS A 305 -10.82 -24.99 -13.30
C HIS A 305 -12.00 -24.27 -12.63
N ILE A 306 -12.23 -24.51 -11.33
CA ILE A 306 -13.26 -23.81 -10.54
C ILE A 306 -12.82 -22.37 -10.29
N MET A 307 -11.59 -22.16 -9.81
CA MET A 307 -11.10 -20.81 -9.46
C MET A 307 -11.02 -19.87 -10.67
N ARG A 308 -10.77 -20.38 -11.89
CA ARG A 308 -10.87 -19.59 -13.13
C ARG A 308 -12.28 -19.03 -13.42
N ARG A 309 -13.33 -19.60 -12.83
CA ARG A 309 -14.72 -19.11 -12.97
C ARG A 309 -15.05 -18.02 -11.97
N LEU A 310 -14.20 -17.79 -10.95
CA LEU A 310 -14.38 -16.70 -9.99
C LEU A 310 -14.33 -15.36 -10.74
N PRO A 311 -15.34 -14.48 -10.59
CA PRO A 311 -15.31 -13.17 -11.23
C PRO A 311 -14.04 -12.40 -10.86
N THR A 312 -13.44 -11.71 -11.82
CA THR A 312 -12.12 -11.03 -11.66
C THR A 312 -12.13 -9.90 -10.63
N ASP A 313 -13.31 -9.40 -10.25
CA ASP A 313 -13.56 -8.39 -9.23
C ASP A 313 -13.82 -9.00 -7.83
N VAL A 314 -13.83 -10.33 -7.70
CA VAL A 314 -14.00 -11.06 -6.44
C VAL A 314 -12.66 -11.63 -5.99
N VAL A 315 -12.23 -11.34 -4.76
CA VAL A 315 -11.01 -11.92 -4.18
C VAL A 315 -11.38 -13.07 -3.24
N CYS A 316 -10.71 -14.22 -3.38
CA CYS A 316 -10.88 -15.37 -2.48
C CYS A 316 -9.82 -15.39 -1.40
N HIS A 317 -10.22 -15.24 -0.15
CA HIS A 317 -9.37 -15.44 1.02
C HIS A 317 -9.65 -16.81 1.63
N THR A 318 -8.61 -17.49 2.11
CA THR A 318 -8.72 -18.81 2.71
C THR A 318 -8.31 -18.75 4.18
N PHE A 319 -9.06 -19.45 5.03
CA PHE A 319 -8.86 -19.50 6.47
C PHE A 319 -8.75 -20.96 6.89
N GLY A 320 -7.53 -21.35 7.29
CA GLY A 320 -7.20 -22.71 7.72
C GLY A 320 -7.45 -22.91 9.20
N TYR A 321 -8.30 -23.86 9.58
CA TYR A 321 -8.62 -24.15 10.98
C TYR A 321 -7.81 -25.32 11.54
N GLY A 322 -7.29 -25.18 12.76
CA GLY A 322 -6.49 -26.20 13.44
C GLY A 322 -5.06 -26.32 12.92
N SER A 323 -4.21 -27.09 13.59
CA SER A 323 -2.78 -27.23 13.23
C SER A 323 -2.52 -28.19 12.05
N ASP A 324 -3.52 -29.00 11.72
CA ASP A 324 -3.54 -30.06 10.72
C ASP A 324 -4.17 -29.64 9.39
N HIS A 325 -4.37 -28.32 9.19
CA HIS A 325 -4.95 -27.82 7.95
C HIS A 325 -4.02 -28.05 6.75
N ALA A 326 -4.59 -28.30 5.56
CA ALA A 326 -3.85 -28.46 4.31
C ALA A 326 -3.33 -27.11 3.78
N THR A 327 -2.28 -26.56 4.41
CA THR A 327 -1.72 -25.23 4.07
C THR A 327 -1.47 -25.07 2.57
N SER A 328 -0.81 -26.04 1.93
CA SER A 328 -0.44 -25.97 0.51
C SER A 328 -1.66 -25.76 -0.39
N LEU A 329 -2.74 -26.49 -0.12
CA LEU A 329 -3.99 -26.38 -0.87
C LEU A 329 -4.64 -25.00 -0.66
N LEU A 330 -4.78 -24.57 0.61
CA LEU A 330 -5.47 -23.32 0.93
C LEU A 330 -4.71 -22.08 0.44
N VAL A 331 -3.38 -22.15 0.44
CA VAL A 331 -2.52 -21.16 -0.20
C VAL A 331 -2.76 -21.11 -1.71
N GLN A 332 -2.75 -22.26 -2.38
CA GLN A 332 -2.95 -22.34 -3.82
C GLN A 332 -4.33 -21.78 -4.22
N LEU A 333 -5.38 -22.11 -3.46
CA LEU A 333 -6.72 -21.57 -3.66
C LEU A 333 -6.76 -20.05 -3.51
N ALA A 334 -6.13 -19.49 -2.47
CA ALA A 334 -6.06 -18.03 -2.30
C ALA A 334 -5.31 -17.35 -3.45
N GLU A 335 -4.20 -17.92 -3.92
CA GLU A 335 -3.44 -17.38 -5.05
C GLU A 335 -4.24 -17.43 -6.36
N GLN A 336 -4.89 -18.56 -6.65
CA GLN A 336 -5.74 -18.74 -7.83
C GLN A 336 -7.01 -17.87 -7.77
N GLY A 337 -7.52 -17.58 -6.58
CA GLY A 337 -8.70 -16.76 -6.36
C GLY A 337 -8.44 -15.26 -6.38
N ASN A 338 -7.83 -14.80 -7.48
CA ASN A 338 -7.46 -13.40 -7.70
C ASN A 338 -6.53 -12.85 -6.60
N GLY A 339 -5.54 -13.65 -6.19
CA GLY A 339 -4.43 -13.20 -5.34
C GLY A 339 -4.81 -12.85 -3.90
N GLY A 340 -5.84 -13.50 -3.35
CA GLY A 340 -6.23 -13.35 -1.96
C GLY A 340 -5.21 -13.93 -0.98
N THR A 341 -5.56 -13.95 0.30
CA THR A 341 -4.64 -14.31 1.39
C THR A 341 -5.07 -15.59 2.08
N PHE A 342 -4.09 -16.40 2.45
CA PHE A 342 -4.26 -17.47 3.43
C PHE A 342 -4.08 -16.93 4.84
N THR A 343 -4.85 -17.41 5.81
CA THR A 343 -4.71 -17.09 7.23
C THR A 343 -4.97 -18.34 8.07
N HIS A 344 -4.09 -18.61 9.03
CA HIS A 344 -4.20 -19.77 9.91
C HIS A 344 -4.87 -19.36 11.23
N ILE A 345 -5.83 -20.17 11.67
CA ILE A 345 -6.62 -20.00 12.89
C ILE A 345 -6.51 -21.28 13.73
N ASP A 346 -5.71 -21.22 14.79
CA ASP A 346 -5.46 -22.33 15.72
C ASP A 346 -6.15 -22.15 17.07
N LYS A 347 -6.46 -20.90 17.45
CA LYS A 347 -7.00 -20.53 18.76
C LYS A 347 -8.06 -19.44 18.65
N HIS A 348 -8.89 -19.34 19.68
CA HIS A 348 -9.91 -18.30 19.79
C HIS A 348 -9.31 -16.88 19.69
N GLU A 349 -8.13 -16.66 20.27
CA GLU A 349 -7.46 -15.36 20.24
C GLU A 349 -7.03 -14.94 18.82
N ALA A 350 -6.89 -15.90 17.89
CA ALA A 350 -6.50 -15.66 16.51
C ALA A 350 -7.67 -15.18 15.64
N VAL A 351 -8.91 -15.53 15.97
CA VAL A 351 -10.11 -15.26 15.16
C VAL A 351 -10.27 -13.76 14.89
N GLY A 352 -10.41 -12.95 15.93
CA GLY A 352 -10.62 -11.52 15.76
C GLY A 352 -9.54 -10.81 14.98
N PRO A 353 -8.26 -10.91 15.36
CA PRO A 353 -7.18 -10.27 14.61
C PRO A 353 -7.10 -10.73 13.15
N ALA A 354 -7.33 -12.02 12.87
CA ALA A 354 -7.36 -12.56 11.52
C ALA A 354 -8.44 -11.90 10.65
N PHE A 355 -9.68 -11.91 11.12
CA PHE A 355 -10.80 -11.37 10.37
C PHE A 355 -10.83 -9.85 10.39
N ALA A 356 -10.40 -9.19 11.47
CA ALA A 356 -10.22 -7.76 11.50
C ALA A 356 -9.28 -7.30 10.39
N MET A 357 -8.19 -8.04 10.12
CA MET A 357 -7.27 -7.71 9.02
C MET A 357 -7.88 -7.92 7.64
N ALA A 358 -8.48 -9.09 7.41
CA ALA A 358 -9.07 -9.45 6.14
C ALA A 358 -10.25 -8.52 5.79
N LEU A 359 -11.18 -8.33 6.73
CA LEU A 359 -12.33 -7.46 6.56
C LEU A 359 -11.90 -6.00 6.45
N ALA A 360 -10.98 -5.50 7.29
CA ALA A 360 -10.51 -4.12 7.20
C ALA A 360 -9.92 -3.77 5.83
N GLY A 361 -9.23 -4.71 5.17
CA GLY A 361 -8.78 -4.53 3.79
C GLY A 361 -9.95 -4.22 2.86
N LEU A 362 -10.99 -5.05 2.88
CA LEU A 362 -12.19 -4.87 2.07
C LEU A 362 -12.91 -3.55 2.35
N LEU A 363 -13.05 -3.20 3.63
CA LEU A 363 -13.77 -2.01 4.09
C LEU A 363 -13.05 -0.69 3.80
N THR A 364 -11.76 -0.75 3.50
CA THR A 364 -10.92 0.43 3.24
C THR A 364 -10.43 0.49 1.80
N CYS A 365 -10.99 -0.30 0.90
CA CYS A 365 -10.65 -0.23 -0.52
C CYS A 365 -10.93 1.17 -1.08
N VAL A 366 -9.91 1.80 -1.67
CA VAL A 366 -10.02 3.14 -2.31
C VAL A 366 -9.81 3.11 -3.81
N ALA A 367 -9.32 1.98 -4.35
CA ALA A 367 -9.11 1.81 -5.78
C ALA A 367 -9.12 0.33 -6.17
N GLN A 368 -9.69 0.03 -7.34
CA GLN A 368 -9.75 -1.30 -7.95
C GLN A 368 -9.27 -1.26 -9.41
N HIS A 369 -8.97 -2.43 -9.98
CA HIS A 369 -8.55 -2.61 -11.37
C HIS A 369 -7.37 -1.70 -11.77
N ILE A 370 -6.36 -1.66 -10.90
CA ILE A 370 -5.24 -0.74 -11.00
C ILE A 370 -4.30 -1.22 -12.10
N ARG A 371 -4.03 -0.35 -13.06
CA ARG A 371 -3.06 -0.54 -14.14
C ARG A 371 -1.98 0.51 -14.05
N VAL A 372 -0.74 0.09 -13.82
CA VAL A 372 0.42 1.00 -13.77
C VAL A 372 1.14 0.95 -15.10
N HIS A 373 0.93 1.97 -15.92
CA HIS A 373 1.52 2.12 -17.24
C HIS A 373 2.88 2.80 -17.12
N ILE A 374 3.94 2.11 -17.51
CA ILE A 374 5.30 2.65 -17.57
C ILE A 374 5.75 2.63 -19.03
N GLU A 375 6.24 3.76 -19.52
CA GLU A 375 6.80 3.91 -20.86
C GLU A 375 8.14 4.64 -20.80
N PHE A 376 9.17 4.01 -21.35
CA PHE A 376 10.50 4.56 -21.51
C PHE A 376 10.73 5.04 -22.94
N TYR A 377 11.51 6.10 -23.09
CA TYR A 377 11.85 6.73 -24.37
C TYR A 377 13.18 6.20 -24.91
N GLY A 378 13.38 6.28 -26.22
CA GLY A 378 14.63 5.86 -26.86
C GLY A 378 14.92 4.37 -26.67
N ASP A 379 16.18 4.03 -26.43
CA ASP A 379 16.66 2.63 -26.34
C ASP A 379 16.59 2.07 -24.90
N TYR A 380 15.88 2.74 -23.99
CA TYR A 380 15.67 2.29 -22.60
C TYR A 380 14.57 1.22 -22.56
N GLN A 381 14.84 0.10 -21.89
CA GLN A 381 13.92 -1.05 -21.86
C GLN A 381 13.90 -1.72 -20.50
N VAL A 382 12.72 -2.08 -20.02
CA VAL A 382 12.56 -2.96 -18.86
C VAL A 382 13.02 -4.35 -19.27
N THR A 383 14.01 -4.91 -18.56
CA THR A 383 14.61 -6.22 -18.87
C THR A 383 14.11 -7.32 -17.95
N HIS A 384 13.70 -6.97 -16.73
CA HIS A 384 13.20 -7.93 -15.74
C HIS A 384 12.26 -7.25 -14.74
N THR A 385 11.28 -7.97 -14.20
CA THR A 385 10.43 -7.49 -13.10
C THR A 385 10.66 -8.31 -11.85
N HIS A 386 10.86 -7.66 -10.71
CA HIS A 386 10.95 -8.34 -9.42
C HIS A 386 9.59 -8.40 -8.70
N SER A 387 8.51 -7.96 -9.33
CA SER A 387 7.19 -7.94 -8.74
C SER A 387 6.44 -9.26 -8.93
N ILE A 388 5.61 -9.64 -7.95
CA ILE A 388 4.67 -10.77 -8.07
C ILE A 388 3.41 -10.42 -8.88
N TYR A 389 3.20 -9.14 -9.20
CA TYR A 389 2.04 -8.71 -9.96
C TYR A 389 2.19 -9.09 -11.43
N ALA A 390 1.10 -9.57 -12.02
CA ALA A 390 1.04 -9.83 -13.45
C ALA A 390 1.32 -8.55 -14.24
N TYR A 391 1.95 -8.67 -15.40
CA TYR A 391 2.29 -7.54 -16.26
C TYR A 391 2.14 -7.88 -17.75
N GLU A 392 2.04 -6.84 -18.57
CA GLU A 392 2.00 -6.95 -20.04
C GLU A 392 3.03 -6.00 -20.68
N PRO A 393 3.74 -6.41 -21.74
CA PRO A 393 3.78 -7.77 -22.30
C PRO A 393 4.51 -8.75 -21.36
N GLU A 394 4.14 -10.03 -21.40
CA GLU A 394 4.81 -11.08 -20.60
C GLU A 394 6.27 -11.31 -21.04
N ARG A 395 6.61 -10.98 -22.30
CA ARG A 395 7.96 -11.09 -22.82
C ARG A 395 8.70 -9.76 -22.70
N LEU A 396 9.85 -9.80 -22.03
CA LEU A 396 10.83 -8.73 -21.92
C LEU A 396 12.05 -9.04 -22.82
N PRO A 397 12.83 -8.03 -23.25
CA PRO A 397 12.76 -6.63 -22.86
C PRO A 397 11.66 -5.82 -23.56
N SER A 398 11.17 -4.75 -22.93
CA SER A 398 10.17 -3.85 -23.52
C SER A 398 10.33 -2.41 -23.02
N SER A 399 10.12 -1.43 -23.90
CA SER A 399 10.05 -0.01 -23.50
C SER A 399 8.71 0.36 -22.85
N LYS A 400 7.67 -0.47 -23.00
CA LYS A 400 6.35 -0.28 -22.39
C LYS A 400 5.98 -1.48 -21.54
N ILE A 401 5.53 -1.23 -20.31
CA ILE A 401 5.05 -2.28 -19.41
C ILE A 401 3.83 -1.80 -18.63
N ILE A 402 2.87 -2.70 -18.42
CA ILE A 402 1.66 -2.45 -17.64
C ILE A 402 1.59 -3.45 -16.50
N PHE A 403 1.80 -3.02 -15.26
CA PHE A 403 1.54 -3.88 -14.09
C PHE A 403 0.05 -3.88 -13.77
N LYS A 404 -0.50 -5.05 -13.41
CA LYS A 404 -1.90 -5.26 -13.04
C LYS A 404 -1.99 -5.54 -11.54
N LEU A 405 -2.63 -4.65 -10.81
CA LEU A 405 -2.92 -4.78 -9.39
C LEU A 405 -4.45 -4.81 -9.21
N ASN A 406 -4.92 -5.61 -8.26
CA ASN A 406 -6.37 -5.80 -8.06
C ASN A 406 -6.97 -4.59 -7.37
N ASP A 407 -6.47 -4.28 -6.18
CA ASP A 407 -7.00 -3.26 -5.29
C ASP A 407 -5.90 -2.55 -4.50
N LEU A 408 -6.23 -1.37 -3.97
CA LEU A 408 -5.40 -0.61 -3.05
C LEU A 408 -6.27 -0.06 -1.92
N ASN A 409 -5.84 -0.31 -0.69
CA ASN A 409 -6.57 0.07 0.51
C ASN A 409 -6.11 1.43 1.05
N ALA A 410 -6.92 2.08 1.87
CA ALA A 410 -6.56 3.35 2.49
C ALA A 410 -5.25 3.23 3.27
N ASP A 411 -4.44 4.29 3.22
CA ASP A 411 -3.09 4.38 3.79
C ASP A 411 -2.07 3.37 3.23
N GLU A 412 -2.48 2.46 2.35
CA GLU A 412 -1.64 1.40 1.80
C GLU A 412 -0.59 1.95 0.81
N LYS A 413 0.58 1.32 0.81
CA LYS A 413 1.67 1.61 -0.11
C LYS A 413 2.00 0.38 -0.94
N ARG A 414 2.29 0.58 -2.23
CA ARG A 414 2.73 -0.48 -3.15
C ARG A 414 3.96 -0.08 -3.93
N ASN A 415 4.98 -0.92 -3.89
CA ASN A 415 6.26 -0.70 -4.55
C ASN A 415 6.47 -1.76 -5.65
N LEU A 416 6.58 -1.29 -6.89
CA LEU A 416 6.88 -2.09 -8.08
C LEU A 416 8.35 -1.91 -8.44
N ILE A 417 9.11 -3.00 -8.41
CA ILE A 417 10.55 -3.00 -8.69
C ILE A 417 10.81 -3.76 -9.99
N PHE A 418 11.65 -3.19 -10.84
CA PHE A 418 12.06 -3.77 -12.12
C PHE A 418 13.52 -3.41 -12.43
N GLN A 419 14.13 -4.16 -13.35
CA GLN A 419 15.42 -3.82 -13.94
C GLN A 419 15.20 -3.09 -15.26
N LEU A 420 15.94 -2.00 -15.44
CA LEU A 420 15.91 -1.11 -16.59
C LEU A 420 17.27 -1.13 -17.28
N TYR A 421 17.31 -1.55 -18.53
CA TYR A 421 18.47 -1.36 -19.39
C TYR A 421 18.63 0.12 -19.71
N VAL A 422 19.84 0.62 -19.43
CA VAL A 422 20.26 1.98 -19.72
C VAL A 422 21.35 1.93 -20.80
N PRO A 423 21.08 2.43 -22.02
CA PRO A 423 22.01 2.37 -23.15
C PRO A 423 23.16 3.38 -23.02
N LYS A 424 24.25 3.20 -23.77
CA LYS A 424 25.25 4.26 -23.99
C LYS A 424 24.60 5.41 -24.74
N MET A 425 25.00 6.65 -24.41
CA MET A 425 24.61 7.78 -25.24
C MET A 425 25.38 7.73 -26.56
N LYS A 426 24.68 7.89 -27.68
CA LYS A 426 25.32 7.99 -29.00
C LYS A 426 26.22 9.22 -29.02
N ASP A 427 27.47 9.05 -29.44
CA ASP A 427 28.40 10.17 -29.60
C ASP A 427 27.82 11.15 -30.63
N ARG A 428 27.62 12.41 -30.23
CA ARG A 428 27.29 13.49 -31.17
C ARG A 428 28.56 13.96 -31.88
N SER A 429 29.15 13.10 -32.70
CA SER A 429 30.10 13.52 -33.72
C SER A 429 29.31 14.05 -34.93
N SER A 430 29.68 15.24 -35.40
CA SER A 430 29.25 15.92 -36.64
C SER A 430 27.85 16.55 -36.72
N SER A 431 27.63 17.64 -35.97
CA SER A 431 26.87 18.80 -36.47
C SER A 431 27.36 20.10 -35.84
N HIS A 432 27.70 21.07 -36.68
CA HIS A 432 28.55 22.26 -36.46
C HIS A 432 28.10 23.33 -35.42
N ASN A 433 27.26 23.02 -34.43
CA ASN A 433 26.78 24.02 -33.44
C ASN A 433 27.29 23.73 -32.02
N GLN A 434 28.61 23.59 -31.86
CA GLN A 434 29.24 23.06 -30.64
C GLN A 434 29.44 24.03 -29.46
N TYR A 435 29.08 25.30 -29.56
CA TYR A 435 29.36 26.26 -28.47
C TYR A 435 28.16 26.76 -27.66
N ARG A 436 26.91 26.40 -28.03
CA ARG A 436 25.71 26.80 -27.26
C ARG A 436 25.03 25.68 -26.47
N GLU A 437 25.30 24.41 -26.77
CA GLU A 437 24.62 23.28 -26.12
C GLU A 437 25.42 22.63 -24.97
N GLN A 438 26.72 22.92 -24.82
CA GLN A 438 27.56 22.30 -23.78
C GLN A 438 27.21 22.76 -22.35
N GLN A 439 26.54 23.91 -22.18
CA GLN A 439 26.12 24.41 -20.86
C GLN A 439 24.69 24.02 -20.46
N HIS A 440 23.90 23.41 -21.36
CA HIS A 440 22.48 23.11 -21.11
C HIS A 440 22.17 21.65 -20.73
N TYR A 441 23.14 20.75 -20.65
CA TYR A 441 22.95 19.41 -20.05
C TYR A 441 22.99 19.43 -18.51
N ALA A 442 22.58 20.54 -17.90
CA ALA A 442 22.33 20.63 -16.48
C ALA A 442 20.87 20.23 -16.20
N GLN A 443 20.71 19.22 -15.34
CA GLN A 443 19.50 18.83 -14.60
C GLN A 443 18.54 17.86 -15.33
N ASN A 444 18.57 16.60 -14.90
CA ASN A 444 17.50 15.59 -15.01
C ASN A 444 16.94 15.27 -16.42
N HIS A 445 17.58 14.37 -17.18
CA HIS A 445 17.00 13.85 -18.42
C HIS A 445 15.78 12.98 -18.10
N ILE A 446 14.63 13.29 -18.70
CA ILE A 446 13.44 12.46 -18.61
C ILE A 446 13.61 11.26 -19.54
N ILE A 447 13.74 10.07 -18.97
CA ILE A 447 13.96 8.84 -19.74
C ILE A 447 12.67 8.05 -19.96
N GLY A 448 11.58 8.44 -19.31
CA GLY A 448 10.31 7.75 -19.36
C GLY A 448 9.31 8.35 -18.40
N HIS A 449 8.14 7.77 -18.34
CA HIS A 449 7.06 8.22 -17.49
C HIS A 449 6.22 7.05 -16.97
N VAL A 450 5.49 7.31 -15.89
CA VAL A 450 4.48 6.40 -15.35
C VAL A 450 3.14 7.11 -15.24
N SER A 451 2.05 6.40 -15.49
CA SER A 451 0.69 6.83 -15.16
C SER A 451 -0.09 5.64 -14.61
N VAL A 452 -1.11 5.92 -13.81
CA VAL A 452 -1.91 4.87 -13.15
C VAL A 452 -3.36 5.07 -13.50
N VAL A 453 -3.98 4.01 -14.02
CA VAL A 453 -5.41 3.96 -14.27
C VAL A 453 -6.05 3.08 -13.20
N TYR A 454 -7.11 3.55 -12.57
CA TYR A 454 -7.83 2.79 -11.54
C TYR A 454 -9.32 3.11 -11.56
N THR A 455 -10.12 2.28 -10.91
CA THR A 455 -11.56 2.48 -10.70
C THR A 455 -11.79 2.84 -9.25
N ASP A 456 -12.47 3.96 -8.98
CA ASP A 456 -12.93 4.29 -7.63
C ASP A 456 -14.12 3.39 -7.29
N PRO A 457 -14.06 2.59 -6.21
CA PRO A 457 -15.15 1.71 -5.84
C PRO A 457 -16.45 2.47 -5.49
N ASN A 458 -16.37 3.69 -4.98
CA ASN A 458 -17.57 4.45 -4.61
C ASN A 458 -18.34 4.97 -5.84
N SER A 459 -17.65 5.70 -6.72
CA SER A 459 -18.27 6.29 -7.92
C SER A 459 -18.36 5.33 -9.11
N ARG A 460 -17.61 4.21 -9.08
CA ARG A 460 -17.37 3.29 -10.22
C ARG A 460 -16.78 3.97 -11.45
N GLN A 461 -16.28 5.20 -11.30
CA GLN A 461 -15.63 5.92 -12.37
C GLN A 461 -14.16 5.51 -12.47
N ARG A 462 -13.66 5.52 -13.70
CA ARG A 462 -12.24 5.30 -13.98
C ARG A 462 -11.49 6.62 -13.91
N PHE A 463 -10.37 6.61 -13.19
CA PHE A 463 -9.48 7.74 -13.02
C PHE A 463 -8.10 7.40 -13.59
N THR A 464 -7.43 8.41 -14.12
CA THR A 464 -6.04 8.34 -14.56
C THR A 464 -5.24 9.37 -13.79
N THR A 465 -4.16 8.96 -13.14
CA THR A 465 -3.26 9.90 -12.44
C THR A 465 -2.50 10.74 -13.45
N THR A 466 -2.07 11.94 -13.02
CA THR A 466 -1.08 12.70 -13.77
C THR A 466 0.17 11.86 -14.03
N SER A 467 0.77 12.03 -15.21
CA SER A 467 1.97 11.31 -15.55
C SER A 467 3.17 11.80 -14.73
N VAL A 468 3.96 10.87 -14.18
CA VAL A 468 5.14 11.14 -13.35
C VAL A 468 6.39 10.67 -14.10
N PRO A 469 7.38 11.55 -14.34
CA PRO A 469 8.58 11.20 -15.10
C PRO A 469 9.59 10.37 -14.29
N PHE A 470 10.41 9.59 -15.00
CA PHE A 470 11.68 9.07 -14.50
C PHE A 470 12.81 10.01 -14.91
N TYR A 471 13.63 10.42 -13.94
CA TYR A 471 14.77 11.30 -14.18
C TYR A 471 16.08 10.54 -14.01
N LEU A 472 16.99 10.69 -14.98
CA LEU A 472 18.35 10.15 -14.91
C LEU A 472 19.35 11.16 -15.45
N ILE A 473 20.38 11.48 -14.68
CA ILE A 473 21.45 12.38 -15.13
C ILE A 473 22.47 11.58 -15.96
N ARG A 474 22.72 12.02 -17.20
CA ARG A 474 23.66 11.36 -18.11
C ARG A 474 24.77 12.33 -18.51
N ASN A 475 26.01 12.06 -18.08
CA ASN A 475 27.16 12.92 -18.39
C ASN A 475 28.45 12.10 -18.45
N SER A 476 29.50 12.62 -19.09
CA SER A 476 30.83 11.98 -19.15
C SER A 476 31.52 11.95 -17.79
N THR A 477 31.20 12.89 -16.90
CA THR A 477 31.64 12.94 -15.51
C THR A 477 30.46 13.20 -14.58
N LEU A 478 30.46 12.58 -13.41
CA LEU A 478 29.39 12.72 -12.41
C LEU A 478 29.97 12.84 -11.00
N PRO A 479 29.37 13.65 -10.12
CA PRO A 479 29.66 13.63 -8.69
C PRO A 479 29.46 12.23 -8.10
N SER A 480 30.23 11.89 -7.07
CA SER A 480 30.16 10.57 -6.44
C SER A 480 28.78 10.25 -5.87
N ASP A 481 28.04 11.25 -5.35
CA ASP A 481 26.69 11.05 -4.79
C ASP A 481 25.65 10.70 -5.86
N HIS A 482 25.89 11.04 -7.13
CA HIS A 482 25.00 10.66 -8.23
C HIS A 482 25.11 9.17 -8.58
N LEU A 483 26.26 8.56 -8.26
CA LEU A 483 26.59 7.15 -8.52
C LEU A 483 26.29 6.25 -7.31
N GLN A 484 25.85 6.82 -6.18
CA GLN A 484 25.50 6.04 -5.00
C GLN A 484 24.15 5.34 -5.16
N VAL A 485 24.09 4.10 -4.69
CA VAL A 485 22.84 3.33 -4.64
C VAL A 485 21.83 4.06 -3.77
N SER A 486 20.64 4.25 -4.32
CA SER A 486 19.50 4.81 -3.61
C SER A 486 19.10 3.90 -2.45
N TYR A 487 19.16 4.44 -1.23
CA TYR A 487 18.75 3.75 -0.01
C TYR A 487 17.35 3.10 -0.11
N THR A 488 16.38 3.83 -0.69
CA THR A 488 15.01 3.32 -0.88
C THR A 488 14.95 2.15 -1.86
N ILE A 489 15.78 2.17 -2.89
CA ILE A 489 15.85 1.06 -3.86
C ILE A 489 16.46 -0.15 -3.17
N ASP A 490 17.57 0.02 -2.45
CA ASP A 490 18.24 -1.06 -1.71
C ASP A 490 17.31 -1.73 -0.69
N LEU A 491 16.58 -0.93 0.10
CA LEU A 491 15.62 -1.42 1.08
C LEU A 491 14.50 -2.24 0.43
N GLN A 492 13.98 -1.77 -0.70
CA GLN A 492 12.91 -2.45 -1.43
C GLN A 492 13.42 -3.68 -2.20
N ARG A 493 14.67 -3.65 -2.69
CA ARG A 493 15.35 -4.81 -3.28
C ARG A 493 15.52 -5.91 -2.23
N ASN A 494 16.04 -5.56 -1.05
CA ASN A 494 16.18 -6.50 0.07
C ASN A 494 14.82 -7.14 0.44
N ARG A 495 13.74 -6.35 0.52
CA ARG A 495 12.38 -6.88 0.76
C ARG A 495 12.00 -7.95 -0.25
N ILE A 496 12.09 -7.62 -1.54
CA ILE A 496 11.53 -8.49 -2.58
C ILE A 496 12.40 -9.71 -2.82
N GLU A 497 13.72 -9.58 -2.71
CA GLU A 497 14.64 -10.72 -2.75
C GLU A 497 14.41 -11.66 -1.56
N THR A 498 14.20 -11.14 -0.34
CA THR A 498 13.81 -11.96 0.82
C THR A 498 12.55 -12.76 0.53
N ALA A 499 11.52 -12.13 -0.05
CA ALA A 499 10.30 -12.83 -0.43
C ALA A 499 10.57 -13.98 -1.43
N LEU A 500 11.29 -13.69 -2.52
CA LEU A 500 11.61 -14.69 -3.54
C LEU A 500 12.47 -15.84 -3.00
N VAL A 501 13.43 -15.55 -2.12
CA VAL A 501 14.28 -16.54 -1.46
C VAL A 501 13.48 -17.41 -0.49
N LEU A 502 12.54 -16.84 0.27
CA LEU A 502 11.63 -17.63 1.12
C LEU A 502 10.80 -18.59 0.28
N LYS A 503 10.24 -18.13 -0.85
CA LYS A 503 9.53 -19.00 -1.80
C LYS A 503 10.43 -20.13 -2.30
N GLN A 504 11.62 -19.80 -2.80
CA GLN A 504 12.59 -20.79 -3.26
C GLN A 504 12.96 -21.80 -2.18
N ALA A 505 13.14 -21.36 -0.94
CA ALA A 505 13.48 -22.23 0.18
C ALA A 505 12.35 -23.19 0.58
N MET A 506 11.08 -22.77 0.42
CA MET A 506 9.91 -23.64 0.63
C MET A 506 9.74 -24.69 -0.46
N ASP A 507 10.05 -24.31 -1.71
CA ASP A 507 9.98 -25.19 -2.88
C ASP A 507 11.14 -26.22 -2.91
N GLU A 508 12.24 -25.93 -2.21
CA GLU A 508 13.36 -26.85 -2.02
C GLU A 508 12.96 -28.00 -1.08
N GLN A 509 13.14 -29.23 -1.56
CA GLN A 509 12.78 -30.45 -0.82
C GLN A 509 13.81 -30.80 0.26
N ASN A 510 15.05 -30.31 0.13
CA ASN A 510 16.11 -30.56 1.09
C ASN A 510 16.25 -29.40 2.09
N TYR A 511 15.81 -29.63 3.33
CA TYR A 511 15.89 -28.63 4.41
C TYR A 511 17.29 -27.99 4.58
N SER A 512 18.36 -28.76 4.44
CA SER A 512 19.74 -28.24 4.56
C SER A 512 20.07 -27.23 3.44
N ARG A 513 19.61 -27.50 2.22
CA ARG A 513 19.73 -26.57 1.09
C ARG A 513 18.86 -25.34 1.29
N SER A 514 17.61 -25.50 1.74
CA SER A 514 16.73 -24.38 2.12
C SER A 514 17.42 -23.45 3.11
N MET A 515 18.02 -24.00 4.17
CA MET A 515 18.77 -23.22 5.17
C MET A 515 20.00 -22.51 4.59
N THR A 516 20.69 -23.13 3.63
CA THR A 516 21.85 -22.51 2.97
C THR A 516 21.42 -21.31 2.12
N ILE A 517 20.32 -21.44 1.37
CA ILE A 517 19.73 -20.38 0.55
C ILE A 517 19.34 -19.17 1.42
N LEU A 518 18.68 -19.42 2.55
CA LEU A 518 18.26 -18.36 3.49
C LEU A 518 19.46 -17.64 4.13
N ARG A 519 20.47 -18.37 4.59
CA ARG A 519 21.70 -17.80 5.16
C ARG A 519 22.45 -16.93 4.15
N ALA A 520 22.53 -17.37 2.89
CA ALA A 520 23.15 -16.57 1.84
C ALA A 520 22.43 -15.23 1.65
N GLN A 521 21.09 -15.20 1.75
CA GLN A 521 20.33 -13.96 1.68
C GLN A 521 20.54 -13.05 2.89
N VAL A 522 20.66 -13.61 4.09
CA VAL A 522 21.00 -12.84 5.30
C VAL A 522 22.33 -12.11 5.12
N GLU A 523 23.37 -12.78 4.62
CA GLU A 523 24.67 -12.16 4.40
C GLU A 523 24.64 -11.07 3.32
N LYS A 524 23.84 -11.25 2.26
CA LYS A 524 23.59 -10.18 1.27
C LYS A 524 22.94 -8.96 1.89
N ILE A 525 21.94 -9.12 2.76
CA ILE A 525 21.29 -8.00 3.44
C ILE A 525 22.28 -7.30 4.39
N LYS A 526 23.07 -8.06 5.16
CA LYS A 526 24.10 -7.50 6.06
C LYS A 526 25.17 -6.68 5.34
N ALA A 527 25.48 -7.04 4.09
CA ALA A 527 26.43 -6.30 3.24
C ALA A 527 25.80 -5.08 2.51
N SER A 528 24.48 -4.90 2.57
CA SER A 528 23.77 -3.86 1.83
C SER A 528 23.85 -2.47 2.49
N VAL A 529 23.57 -1.41 1.74
CA VAL A 529 23.61 -0.03 2.28
C VAL A 529 22.48 0.24 3.28
N SER A 530 21.39 -0.51 3.22
CA SER A 530 20.26 -0.44 4.15
C SER A 530 20.32 -1.50 5.26
N ALA A 531 21.46 -2.19 5.45
CA ALA A 531 21.60 -3.27 6.43
C ALA A 531 21.13 -2.88 7.84
N GLN A 532 21.45 -1.66 8.29
CA GLN A 532 21.13 -1.17 9.63
C GLN A 532 19.70 -0.63 9.77
N ASP A 533 18.90 -0.61 8.69
CA ASP A 533 17.51 -0.19 8.77
C ASP A 533 16.71 -1.15 9.67
N PRO A 534 15.87 -0.67 10.60
CA PRO A 534 15.02 -1.53 11.42
C PRO A 534 14.18 -2.53 10.60
N PHE A 535 13.75 -2.13 9.40
CA PHE A 535 13.03 -2.99 8.48
C PHE A 535 13.92 -4.12 7.92
N CYS A 536 15.14 -3.81 7.46
CA CYS A 536 16.10 -4.83 7.00
C CYS A 536 16.52 -5.76 8.14
N GLN A 537 16.63 -5.24 9.37
CA GLN A 537 16.87 -6.06 10.56
C GLN A 537 15.69 -7.00 10.85
N GLN A 538 14.45 -6.60 10.56
CA GLN A 538 13.32 -7.53 10.61
C GLN A 538 13.41 -8.60 9.52
N LEU A 539 13.77 -8.24 8.27
CA LEU A 539 13.96 -9.23 7.20
C LEU A 539 14.99 -10.30 7.59
N ILE A 540 16.08 -9.89 8.25
CA ILE A 540 17.09 -10.83 8.77
C ILE A 540 16.47 -11.75 9.84
N ARG A 541 15.72 -11.21 10.80
CA ARG A 541 15.02 -12.02 11.81
C ARG A 541 14.06 -13.02 11.18
N ASP A 542 13.30 -12.60 10.18
CA ASP A 542 12.33 -13.44 9.47
C ASP A 542 13.03 -14.59 8.72
N LEU A 543 14.22 -14.35 8.15
CA LEU A 543 15.06 -15.36 7.49
C LEU A 543 15.80 -16.29 8.46
N GLU A 544 16.20 -15.78 9.64
CA GLU A 544 16.94 -16.54 10.65
C GLU A 544 16.02 -17.36 11.57
N TYR A 545 14.73 -17.05 11.61
CA TYR A 545 13.76 -17.74 12.45
C TYR A 545 13.68 -19.23 12.07
N ARG A 546 13.84 -20.10 13.08
CA ARG A 546 13.78 -21.56 12.92
C ARG A 546 12.51 -22.10 13.54
N TYR A 547 11.74 -22.84 12.74
CA TYR A 547 10.54 -23.53 13.21
C TYR A 547 10.86 -24.98 13.60
N PRO A 548 10.25 -25.50 14.68
CA PRO A 548 10.54 -26.82 15.22
C PRO A 548 9.99 -27.98 14.39
N THR A 549 9.05 -27.73 13.47
CA THR A 549 8.42 -28.76 12.62
C THR A 549 8.44 -28.35 11.15
N GLU A 550 8.54 -29.34 10.26
CA GLU A 550 8.54 -29.13 8.80
C GLU A 550 7.24 -28.47 8.30
N HIS A 551 6.10 -28.81 8.92
CA HIS A 551 4.80 -28.24 8.55
C HIS A 551 4.64 -26.79 9.02
N GLY A 552 5.05 -26.48 10.26
CA GLY A 552 5.01 -25.10 10.79
C GLY A 552 5.96 -24.14 10.08
N TYR A 553 7.05 -24.67 9.53
CA TYR A 553 8.00 -23.95 8.69
C TYR A 553 7.35 -23.41 7.40
N ARG A 554 6.67 -24.27 6.63
CA ARG A 554 6.11 -23.89 5.32
C ARG A 554 4.97 -22.88 5.43
N SER A 555 4.02 -23.09 6.34
CA SER A 555 2.88 -22.17 6.50
C SER A 555 3.31 -20.78 6.92
N THR A 556 4.27 -20.69 7.85
CA THR A 556 4.72 -19.39 8.33
C THR A 556 5.57 -18.67 7.30
N TYR A 557 6.50 -19.36 6.63
CA TYR A 557 7.31 -18.76 5.57
C TYR A 557 6.46 -18.32 4.39
N HIS A 558 5.38 -19.04 4.08
CA HIS A 558 4.44 -18.60 3.07
C HIS A 558 3.79 -17.27 3.44
N ASN A 559 3.33 -17.13 4.69
CA ASN A 559 2.76 -15.87 5.17
C ASN A 559 3.78 -14.72 5.07
N ILE A 560 5.01 -14.92 5.54
CA ILE A 560 6.09 -13.91 5.48
C ILE A 560 6.40 -13.55 4.02
N TYR A 561 6.55 -14.56 3.15
CA TYR A 561 6.73 -14.39 1.71
C TYR A 561 5.63 -13.49 1.13
N ARG A 562 4.36 -13.83 1.36
CA ARG A 562 3.22 -13.07 0.82
C ARG A 562 3.19 -11.65 1.37
N GLN A 563 3.44 -11.45 2.67
CA GLN A 563 3.48 -10.12 3.27
C GLN A 563 4.55 -9.25 2.62
N HIS A 564 5.77 -9.75 2.47
CA HIS A 564 6.83 -9.01 1.81
C HIS A 564 6.58 -8.83 0.32
N ALA A 565 6.02 -9.81 -0.39
CA ALA A 565 5.80 -9.71 -1.83
C ALA A 565 4.65 -8.76 -2.19
N THR A 566 3.54 -8.82 -1.44
CA THR A 566 2.34 -8.01 -1.68
C THR A 566 2.37 -6.67 -0.95
N GLU A 567 3.16 -6.54 0.12
CA GLU A 567 3.11 -5.43 1.10
C GLU A 567 1.74 -5.32 1.79
N ARG A 568 1.07 -6.45 2.01
CA ARG A 568 -0.12 -6.56 2.86
C ARG A 568 0.24 -7.21 4.19
N GLY A 569 -0.28 -6.65 5.28
CA GLY A 569 -0.29 -7.37 6.54
C GLY A 569 -1.29 -8.52 6.46
N THR A 570 -0.86 -9.72 6.86
CA THR A 570 -1.76 -10.82 7.20
C THR A 570 -1.60 -11.11 8.68
N TYR A 571 -2.65 -11.59 9.35
CA TYR A 571 -2.48 -12.06 10.71
C TYR A 571 -1.87 -13.46 10.70
N SER A 572 -0.91 -13.69 11.59
CA SER A 572 -0.52 -15.04 11.99
C SER A 572 0.06 -14.96 13.41
N SER A 573 -0.32 -15.92 14.26
CA SER A 573 0.08 -15.98 15.68
C SER A 573 1.60 -15.97 15.87
N SER A 574 2.37 -16.42 14.86
CA SER A 574 3.83 -16.48 14.85
C SER A 574 4.54 -15.27 14.21
N THR A 575 3.82 -14.30 13.62
CA THR A 575 4.39 -13.18 12.83
C THR A 575 3.94 -11.79 13.29
N SER A 576 3.71 -11.63 14.59
CA SER A 576 3.18 -10.39 15.20
C SER A 576 3.93 -9.11 14.81
N THR A 577 5.21 -9.18 14.43
CA THR A 577 6.03 -8.03 14.01
C THR A 577 5.83 -7.64 12.55
N SER A 578 5.73 -8.58 11.61
CA SER A 578 5.65 -8.28 10.17
C SER A 578 4.23 -7.83 9.75
N ALA A 579 3.20 -8.31 10.44
CA ALA A 579 1.83 -7.78 10.32
C ALA A 579 1.75 -6.29 10.72
N GLN A 580 2.53 -5.85 11.71
CA GLN A 580 2.59 -4.44 12.14
C GLN A 580 3.26 -3.53 11.10
N ILE A 581 4.22 -4.06 10.33
CA ILE A 581 4.96 -3.29 9.31
C ILE A 581 4.04 -2.89 8.16
N TYR A 582 3.24 -3.82 7.65
CA TYR A 582 2.40 -3.61 6.46
C TYR A 582 0.93 -3.31 6.77
N GLY A 583 0.49 -3.48 8.01
CA GLY A 583 -0.87 -3.13 8.40
C GLY A 583 -1.16 -1.64 8.19
N SER A 584 -2.29 -1.32 7.57
CA SER A 584 -2.78 0.07 7.50
C SER A 584 -3.08 0.62 8.90
N VAL A 585 -3.18 1.94 9.05
CA VAL A 585 -3.53 2.54 10.35
C VAL A 585 -4.91 2.04 10.79
N TYR A 586 -5.85 1.93 9.85
CA TYR A 586 -7.17 1.37 10.11
C TYR A 586 -7.11 -0.08 10.56
N GLN A 587 -6.35 -0.94 9.87
CA GLN A 587 -6.13 -2.34 10.25
C GLN A 587 -5.57 -2.48 11.68
N ARG A 588 -4.52 -1.72 12.01
CA ARG A 588 -3.93 -1.72 13.37
C ARG A 588 -4.92 -1.23 14.44
N ARG A 589 -5.78 -0.26 14.12
CA ARG A 589 -6.81 0.22 15.03
C ARG A 589 -7.90 -0.83 15.27
N GLN A 590 -8.35 -1.51 14.22
CA GLN A 590 -9.34 -2.58 14.36
C GLN A 590 -8.80 -3.74 15.20
N MET A 591 -7.54 -4.13 14.96
CA MET A 591 -6.86 -5.11 15.82
C MET A 591 -6.80 -4.66 17.29
N ALA A 592 -6.42 -3.40 17.55
CA ALA A 592 -6.33 -2.86 18.90
C ALA A 592 -7.70 -2.71 19.59
N HIS A 593 -8.76 -2.39 18.83
CA HIS A 593 -10.12 -2.36 19.33
C HIS A 593 -10.59 -3.76 19.73
N TYR A 594 -10.29 -4.77 18.91
CA TYR A 594 -10.61 -6.15 19.21
C TYR A 594 -9.90 -6.65 20.48
N GLN A 595 -8.59 -6.40 20.60
CA GLN A 595 -7.83 -6.82 21.79
C GLN A 595 -8.45 -6.28 23.09
N LYS A 596 -8.98 -5.05 23.07
CA LYS A 596 -9.65 -4.44 24.23
C LYS A 596 -11.04 -4.98 24.57
N GLN A 597 -11.71 -5.65 23.64
CA GLN A 597 -13.04 -6.24 23.91
C GLN A 597 -12.93 -7.64 24.53
N TYR A 598 -11.74 -8.25 24.47
CA TYR A 598 -11.47 -9.62 24.93
C TYR A 598 -10.52 -9.69 26.15
N GLU A 599 -9.92 -8.57 26.54
CA GLU A 599 -9.33 -8.34 27.87
C GLU A 599 -10.42 -7.85 28.84
#